data_AF-A0A357V3U1-F1
#
_entry.id   AF-A0A357V3U1-F1
#
_cell.length_a   1.000
_cell.length_b   1.000
_cell.length_c   1.000
_cell.angle_alpha   90.00
_cell.angle_beta   90.00
_cell.angle_gamma   90.00
#
_symmetry.space_group_name_H-M   'P 1'
#
loop_
_entity.id
_entity.type
_entity.pdbx_description
1 polymer ?
#
loop_
_entity_poly.entity_id
_entity_poly.type
_entity_poly.pdbx_seq_one_letter_code
_entity_poly.pdbx_strand_id
1 'polypeptide(L)'
;LPTDQRRPTILITEDGSTDAIHQAVAAGVNACVVVGVNGNRIRSAIDLAKANFSNTRGLREELDEARNALRDRKVIERAKGIIMRERSLDEDAAYTLLRTRAMQRGVRLVAVAEMVVEAAEVMQL
;
A
#
# COMPACT_ATOMS: atom_id res chain seq x y z
N LEU A 1 -12.06 -8.29 4.97
CA LEU A 1 -12.67 -6.96 4.77
C LEU A 1 -11.81 -6.16 3.80
N PRO A 2 -12.40 -5.49 2.79
CA PRO A 2 -11.69 -4.57 1.90
C PRO A 2 -10.89 -3.52 2.70
N THR A 3 -9.76 -3.06 2.17
CA THR A 3 -8.83 -2.15 2.86
C THR A 3 -9.51 -0.84 3.31
N ASP A 4 -10.56 -0.43 2.61
CA ASP A 4 -11.35 0.79 2.84
C ASP A 4 -12.40 0.68 3.97
N GLN A 5 -12.52 -0.48 4.62
CA GLN A 5 -13.57 -0.72 5.63
C GLN A 5 -13.04 -1.26 6.98
N ARG A 6 -11.73 -1.14 7.23
CA ARG A 6 -11.16 -1.53 8.52
C ARG A 6 -11.51 -0.47 9.58
N ARG A 7 -11.98 -0.93 10.73
CA ARG A 7 -12.36 -0.09 11.88
C ARG A 7 -11.52 -0.48 13.10
N PRO A 8 -11.27 0.46 14.04
CA PRO A 8 -10.67 0.12 15.32
C PRO A 8 -11.46 -1.00 15.99
N THR A 9 -10.78 -2.07 16.38
CA THR A 9 -11.40 -3.25 17.00
C THR A 9 -10.88 -3.43 18.42
N ILE A 10 -11.79 -3.70 19.35
CA ILE A 10 -11.48 -3.94 20.77
C ILE A 10 -11.95 -5.35 21.10
N LEU A 11 -11.07 -6.16 21.70
CA LEU A 11 -11.42 -7.44 22.29
C LEU A 11 -11.75 -7.23 23.77
N ILE A 12 -12.88 -7.76 24.21
CA ILE A 12 -13.25 -7.82 25.64
C ILE A 12 -13.17 -9.30 26.03
N THR A 13 -12.39 -9.64 27.05
CA THR A 13 -12.12 -11.02 27.47
C THR A 13 -12.04 -11.13 28.98
N GLU A 14 -12.35 -12.27 29.58
CA GLU A 14 -12.10 -12.52 31.01
C GLU A 14 -10.65 -12.94 31.27
N ASP A 15 -9.96 -13.43 30.23
CA ASP A 15 -8.56 -13.86 30.31
C ASP A 15 -7.61 -12.66 30.11
N GLY A 16 -7.04 -12.19 31.23
CA GLY A 16 -6.04 -11.13 31.27
C GLY A 16 -4.60 -11.60 31.19
N SER A 17 -4.34 -12.87 30.84
CA SER A 17 -2.98 -13.38 30.73
C SER A 17 -2.21 -12.67 29.62
N THR A 18 -0.90 -12.49 29.83
CA THR A 18 0.00 -11.86 28.85
C THR A 18 -0.02 -12.62 27.51
N ASP A 19 -0.13 -13.94 27.55
CA ASP A 19 -0.19 -14.77 26.33
C ASP A 19 -1.48 -14.51 25.53
N ALA A 20 -2.65 -14.50 26.18
CA ALA A 20 -3.92 -14.18 25.53
C ALA A 20 -3.92 -12.77 24.90
N ILE A 21 -3.33 -11.79 25.59
CA ILE A 21 -3.17 -10.43 25.07
C ILE A 21 -2.25 -10.42 23.83
N HIS A 22 -1.12 -11.13 23.87
CA HIS A 22 -0.22 -11.23 22.72
C HIS A 22 -0.88 -11.87 21.50
N GLN A 23 -1.62 -12.96 21.70
CA GLN A 23 -2.37 -13.62 20.63
C GLN A 23 -3.44 -12.69 20.03
N ALA A 24 -4.15 -11.94 20.86
CA ALA A 24 -5.15 -10.96 20.41
C ALA A 24 -4.52 -9.83 19.56
N VAL A 25 -3.36 -9.32 19.98
CA VAL A 25 -2.62 -8.30 19.21
C VAL A 25 -2.14 -8.88 17.87
N ALA A 26 -1.62 -10.12 17.86
CA ALA A 26 -1.18 -10.80 16.64
C ALA A 26 -2.34 -11.03 15.65
N ALA A 27 -3.55 -11.26 16.16
CA ALA A 27 -4.78 -11.36 15.37
C ALA A 27 -5.26 -10.01 14.80
N GLY A 28 -4.61 -8.90 15.14
CA GLY A 28 -4.90 -7.56 14.60
C GLY A 28 -5.89 -6.74 15.41
N VAL A 29 -6.16 -7.12 16.66
CA VAL A 29 -6.96 -6.32 17.60
C VAL A 29 -6.17 -5.06 18.00
N ASN A 30 -6.84 -3.91 18.09
CA ASN A 30 -6.18 -2.64 18.38
C ASN A 30 -6.10 -2.32 19.89
N ALA A 31 -6.96 -2.94 20.71
CA ALA A 31 -6.87 -2.94 22.17
C ALA A 31 -7.59 -4.16 22.78
N CYS A 32 -7.12 -4.64 23.93
CA CYS A 32 -7.77 -5.70 24.71
C CYS A 32 -8.21 -5.15 26.07
N VAL A 33 -9.42 -5.52 26.51
CA VAL A 33 -10.01 -5.10 27.80
C VAL A 33 -10.42 -6.34 28.57
N VAL A 34 -9.94 -6.46 29.82
CA VAL A 34 -10.32 -7.58 30.69
C VAL A 34 -11.65 -7.28 31.39
N VAL A 35 -12.59 -8.22 31.38
CA VAL A 35 -13.93 -8.12 32.01
C VAL A 35 -13.81 -7.89 33.53
N GLY A 36 -14.70 -7.06 34.09
CA GLY A 36 -14.66 -6.63 35.50
C GLY A 36 -14.28 -5.16 35.71
N VAL A 37 -14.36 -4.34 34.66
CA VAL A 37 -13.84 -2.96 34.67
C VAL A 37 -14.92 -1.88 34.59
N ASN A 38 -14.79 -0.87 35.45
CA ASN A 38 -15.64 0.32 35.50
C ASN A 38 -15.65 1.09 34.16
N GLY A 39 -16.78 1.73 33.81
CA GLY A 39 -17.00 2.40 32.51
C GLY A 39 -15.94 3.41 32.08
N ASN A 40 -15.13 3.96 33.00
CA ASN A 40 -14.02 4.85 32.67
C ASN A 40 -12.90 4.14 31.88
N ARG A 41 -12.69 2.82 32.08
CA ARG A 41 -11.67 2.04 31.36
C ARG A 41 -12.05 1.70 29.92
N ILE A 42 -13.35 1.61 29.63
CA ILE A 42 -13.84 1.38 28.26
C ILE A 42 -13.49 2.59 27.38
N ARG A 43 -13.65 3.81 27.91
CA ARG A 43 -13.25 5.04 27.19
C ARG A 43 -11.75 5.05 26.88
N SER A 44 -10.90 4.76 27.86
CA SER A 44 -9.45 4.67 27.65
C SER A 44 -9.06 3.59 26.63
N ALA A 45 -9.75 2.45 26.63
CA ALA A 45 -9.52 1.39 25.66
C ALA A 45 -9.94 1.80 24.23
N ILE A 46 -11.03 2.54 24.09
CA ILE A 46 -11.46 3.11 22.80
C ILE A 46 -10.41 4.09 22.29
N ASP A 47 -9.94 5.01 23.13
CA ASP A 47 -8.94 6.00 22.73
C ASP A 47 -7.62 5.32 22.31
N LEU A 48 -7.20 4.30 23.07
CA LEU A 48 -6.03 3.49 22.72
C LEU A 48 -6.20 2.73 21.40
N ALA A 49 -7.36 2.09 21.19
CA ALA A 49 -7.65 1.38 19.95
C ALA A 49 -7.64 2.31 18.73
N LYS A 50 -8.18 3.53 18.87
CA LYS A 50 -8.16 4.55 17.81
C LYS A 50 -6.72 4.99 17.49
N ALA A 51 -5.90 5.24 18.51
CA ALA A 51 -4.50 5.64 18.32
C ALA A 51 -3.70 4.53 17.63
N ASN A 52 -3.79 3.29 18.12
CA ASN A 52 -3.11 2.14 17.52
C ASN A 52 -3.57 1.87 16.08
N PHE A 53 -4.87 2.01 15.81
CA PHE A 53 -5.41 1.88 14.47
C PHE A 53 -4.83 2.95 13.53
N SER A 54 -4.80 4.21 13.96
CA SER A 54 -4.26 5.31 13.15
C SER A 54 -2.78 5.12 12.81
N ASN A 55 -1.96 4.77 13.81
CA ASN A 55 -0.53 4.52 13.60
C ASN A 55 -0.29 3.36 12.63
N THR A 56 -1.01 2.25 12.83
CA THR A 56 -0.88 1.07 11.98
C THR A 56 -1.38 1.33 10.56
N ARG A 57 -2.40 2.18 10.41
CA ARG A 57 -2.91 2.58 9.09
C ARG A 57 -1.88 3.41 8.33
N GLY A 58 -1.30 4.43 8.97
CA GLY A 58 -0.27 5.27 8.35
C GLY A 58 0.94 4.48 7.85
N LEU A 59 1.49 3.59 8.70
CA LEU A 59 2.61 2.72 8.30
C LEU A 59 2.29 1.80 7.12
N ARG A 60 1.04 1.32 7.03
CA ARG A 60 0.59 0.50 5.89
C ARG A 60 0.43 1.33 4.62
N GLU A 61 -0.12 2.53 4.73
CA GLU A 61 -0.26 3.47 3.61
C GLU A 61 1.13 3.83 3.04
N GLU A 62 2.10 4.16 3.91
CA GLU A 62 3.49 4.41 3.52
C GLU A 62 4.13 3.19 2.84
N LEU A 63 3.92 1.99 3.40
CA LEU A 63 4.42 0.74 2.83
C LEU A 63 3.84 0.48 1.44
N ASP A 64 2.54 0.69 1.27
CA ASP A 64 1.85 0.50 0.00
C ASP A 64 2.28 1.53 -1.03
N GLU A 65 2.47 2.80 -0.62
CA GLU A 65 3.03 3.85 -1.48
C GLU A 65 4.46 3.50 -1.94
N ALA A 66 5.33 3.10 -1.02
CA ALA A 66 6.70 2.70 -1.35
C ALA A 66 6.75 1.48 -2.29
N ARG A 67 5.89 0.48 -2.04
CA ARG A 67 5.75 -0.68 -2.93
C ARG A 67 5.28 -0.27 -4.31
N ASN A 68 4.28 0.61 -4.40
CA ASN A 68 3.78 1.11 -5.67
C ASN A 68 4.86 1.88 -6.42
N ALA A 69 5.59 2.78 -5.77
CA ALA A 69 6.71 3.51 -6.39
C ALA A 69 7.78 2.57 -6.95
N LEU A 70 8.11 1.48 -6.23
CA LEU A 70 9.07 0.49 -6.70
C LEU A 70 8.56 -0.29 -7.92
N ARG A 71 7.29 -0.69 -7.92
CA ARG A 71 6.66 -1.36 -9.08
C ARG A 71 6.64 -0.43 -10.28
N ASP A 72 6.19 0.81 -10.10
CA ASP A 72 6.09 1.82 -11.16
C ASP A 72 7.47 2.04 -11.79
N ARG A 73 8.53 2.16 -10.98
CA ARG A 73 9.91 2.28 -11.48
C ARG A 73 10.31 1.09 -12.36
N LYS A 74 10.04 -0.15 -11.93
CA LYS A 74 10.39 -1.34 -12.72
C LYS A 74 9.70 -1.35 -14.09
N VAL A 75 8.42 -0.97 -14.13
CA VAL A 75 7.66 -0.92 -15.38
C VAL A 75 8.19 0.18 -16.31
N ILE A 76 8.51 1.36 -15.75
CA ILE A 76 9.08 2.48 -16.51
C ILE A 76 10.45 2.09 -17.11
N GLU A 77 11.34 1.48 -16.33
CA GLU A 77 12.64 1.01 -16.83
C GLU A 77 12.49 -0.03 -17.95
N ARG A 78 11.56 -0.98 -17.80
CA ARG A 78 11.27 -1.98 -18.84
C ARG A 78 10.76 -1.32 -20.12
N ALA A 79 9.84 -0.37 -20.01
CA ALA A 79 9.31 0.37 -21.15
C ALA A 79 10.40 1.19 -21.86
N LYS A 80 11.29 1.86 -21.11
CA LYS A 80 12.46 2.54 -21.68
C LYS A 80 13.33 1.58 -22.47
N GLY A 81 13.69 0.43 -21.89
CA GLY A 81 14.50 -0.59 -22.58
C GLY A 81 13.89 -1.10 -23.88
N ILE A 82 12.55 -1.25 -23.94
CA ILE A 82 11.83 -1.59 -25.17
C ILE A 82 11.96 -0.46 -26.20
N ILE A 83 11.65 0.78 -25.81
CA ILE A 83 11.73 1.94 -26.71
C ILE A 83 13.16 2.15 -27.25
N MET A 84 14.17 1.98 -26.39
CA MET A 84 15.57 2.08 -26.78
C MET A 84 15.93 1.06 -27.86
N ARG A 85 15.51 -0.21 -27.69
CA ARG A 85 15.75 -1.27 -28.70
C ARG A 85 15.01 -0.99 -30.01
N GLU A 86 13.71 -0.70 -29.93
CA GLU A 86 12.84 -0.58 -31.11
C GLU A 86 13.09 0.70 -31.92
N ARG A 87 13.58 1.77 -31.28
CA ARG A 87 13.79 3.08 -31.92
C ARG A 87 15.23 3.53 -31.97
N SER A 88 16.16 2.70 -31.51
CA SER A 88 17.59 3.02 -31.40
C SER A 88 17.83 4.36 -30.67
N LEU A 89 17.11 4.57 -29.57
CA LEU A 89 17.21 5.76 -28.73
C LEU A 89 18.08 5.48 -27.50
N ASP A 90 18.69 6.54 -26.97
CA ASP A 90 19.26 6.49 -25.62
C ASP A 90 18.16 6.57 -24.54
N GLU A 91 18.59 6.42 -23.29
CA GLU A 91 17.68 6.38 -22.15
C GLU A 91 16.93 7.70 -21.95
N ASP A 92 17.61 8.84 -22.12
CA ASP A 92 17.04 10.18 -21.92
C ASP A 92 15.97 10.48 -22.97
N ALA A 93 16.22 10.12 -24.23
CA ALA A 93 15.25 10.25 -25.32
C ALA A 93 14.06 9.31 -25.11
N ALA A 94 14.28 8.07 -24.66
CA ALA A 94 13.20 7.13 -24.35
C ALA A 94 12.32 7.62 -23.19
N TYR A 95 12.92 8.14 -22.12
CA TYR A 95 12.18 8.75 -21.01
C TYR A 95 11.39 9.97 -21.46
N THR A 96 12.01 10.86 -22.23
CA THR A 96 11.37 12.07 -22.77
C THR A 96 10.17 11.71 -23.65
N LEU A 97 10.27 10.65 -24.46
CA LEU A 97 9.18 10.14 -25.27
C LEU A 97 8.01 9.67 -24.39
N LEU A 98 8.27 8.81 -23.39
CA LEU A 98 7.23 8.33 -22.46
C LEU A 98 6.54 9.50 -21.74
N ARG A 99 7.33 10.44 -21.21
CA ARG A 99 6.83 11.62 -20.49
C ARG A 99 5.98 12.50 -21.38
N THR A 100 6.42 12.76 -22.61
CA THR A 100 5.67 13.57 -23.59
C THR A 100 4.33 12.92 -23.90
N ARG A 101 4.31 11.59 -24.13
CA ARG A 101 3.09 10.84 -24.38
C ARG A 101 2.14 10.83 -23.18
N ALA A 102 2.66 10.71 -21.96
CA ALA A 102 1.87 10.78 -20.73
C ALA A 102 1.21 12.16 -20.57
N MET A 103 1.97 13.23 -20.80
CA MET A 103 1.46 14.61 -20.75
C MET A 103 0.39 14.87 -21.81
N GLN A 104 0.61 14.44 -23.06
CA GLN A 104 -0.38 14.59 -24.14
C GLN A 104 -1.71 13.88 -23.85
N ARG A 105 -1.68 12.79 -23.08
CA ARG A 105 -2.86 12.00 -22.70
C ARG A 105 -3.47 12.39 -21.36
N GLY A 106 -2.80 13.25 -20.58
CA GLY A 106 -3.25 13.62 -19.24
C GLY A 106 -3.23 12.45 -18.24
N VAL A 107 -2.34 11.48 -18.42
CA VAL A 107 -2.24 10.27 -17.57
C VAL A 107 -0.89 10.19 -16.86
N ARG A 108 -0.80 9.33 -15.85
CA ARG A 108 0.46 9.06 -15.15
C ARG A 108 1.48 8.40 -16.10
N LEU A 109 2.76 8.71 -15.90
CA LEU A 109 3.86 8.15 -16.69
C LEU A 109 3.84 6.60 -16.72
N VAL A 110 3.61 5.97 -15.56
CA VAL A 110 3.54 4.51 -15.43
C VAL A 110 2.45 3.91 -16.32
N ALA A 111 1.31 4.58 -16.51
CA ALA A 111 0.23 4.07 -17.35
C ALA A 111 0.67 3.98 -18.83
N VAL A 112 1.44 4.95 -19.32
CA VAL A 112 2.00 4.87 -20.68
C VAL A 112 3.08 3.79 -20.76
N ALA A 113 3.90 3.63 -19.72
CA ALA A 113 4.89 2.57 -19.66
C ALA A 113 4.25 1.17 -19.67
N GLU A 114 3.17 0.96 -18.92
CA GLU A 114 2.37 -0.28 -18.92
C GLU A 114 1.85 -0.59 -20.33
N MET A 115 1.27 0.39 -21.02
CA MET A 115 0.80 0.22 -22.41
C MET A 115 1.92 -0.17 -23.38
N VAL A 116 3.14 0.37 -23.20
CA VAL A 116 4.29 0.00 -24.04
C VAL A 116 4.72 -1.43 -23.77
N VAL A 117 4.79 -1.83 -22.50
CA VAL A 117 5.15 -3.20 -22.11
C VAL A 117 4.11 -4.20 -22.60
N GLU A 118 2.83 -3.91 -22.42
CA GLU A 118 1.73 -4.77 -22.89
C GLU A 118 1.75 -4.90 -24.41
N ALA A 119 1.93 -3.81 -25.14
CA ALA A 119 2.03 -3.85 -26.60
C ALA A 119 3.22 -4.70 -27.07
N ALA A 120 4.39 -4.58 -26.41
CA ALA A 120 5.56 -5.39 -26.73
C ALA A 120 5.34 -6.88 -26.44
N GLU A 121 4.68 -7.21 -25.32
CA GLU A 121 4.33 -8.59 -24.97
C GLU A 121 3.38 -9.23 -26.01
N VAL A 122 2.38 -8.47 -26.48
CA VAL A 122 1.46 -8.92 -27.55
C VAL A 122 2.19 -9.08 -28.89
N MET A 123 3.14 -8.19 -29.20
CA MET A 123 3.92 -8.20 -30.45
C MET A 123 5.15 -9.12 -30.40
N GLN A 124 5.44 -9.75 -29.26
CA GLN A 124 6.62 -10.61 -29.03
C GLN A 124 7.98 -9.91 -29.27
N LEU A 125 8.11 -8.64 -28.87
CA LEU A 125 9.33 -7.80 -28.93
C LEU A 125 10.11 -7.76 -27.60
#